data_AF-A0A8S9GS45-F1
#
_entry.id   AF-A0A8S9GS45-F1
#
_cell.length_a   1.000
_cell.length_b   1.000
_cell.length_c   1.000
_cell.angle_alpha   90.00
_cell.angle_beta   90.00
_cell.angle_gamma   90.00
#
_symmetry.space_group_name_H-M   'P 1'
#
loop_
_entity.id
_entity.type
_entity.pdbx_description
1 polymer ?
#
loop_
_entity_poly.entity_id
_entity_poly.type
_entity_poly.pdbx_seq_one_letter_code
_entity_poly.pdbx_strand_id
1 'polypeptide(L)'
;MIKEGEHRNWADLPPELTSLILQRLGAVEIVEKAEKVCRSWRSVCKDPSMWRKIEMRSLDPWQHKYHEKMCCHAVDRSQGRLG
;
A
#
# COMPACT_ATOMS: atom_id res chain seq x y z
N MET A 1 27.71 -4.86 -25.33
CA MET A 1 26.83 -3.68 -25.24
C MET A 1 25.76 -3.98 -24.20
N ILE A 2 25.87 -3.43 -23.00
CA ILE A 2 24.81 -3.55 -22.00
C ILE A 2 23.70 -2.60 -22.46
N LYS A 3 22.52 -3.15 -22.79
CA LYS A 3 21.33 -2.31 -23.01
C LYS A 3 21.09 -1.55 -21.71
N GLU A 4 21.24 -0.23 -21.74
CA GLU A 4 20.80 0.63 -20.64
C GLU A 4 19.36 0.23 -20.30
N GLY A 5 19.14 -0.06 -19.02
CA GLY A 5 18.04 -0.89 -18.54
C GLY A 5 16.69 -0.52 -19.16
N GLU A 6 16.02 -1.54 -19.69
CA GLU A 6 14.57 -1.48 -19.90
C GLU A 6 13.95 -0.93 -18.62
N HIS A 7 13.44 0.30 -18.68
CA HIS A 7 12.74 0.91 -17.57
C HIS A 7 11.49 0.08 -17.33
N ARG A 8 11.54 -0.83 -16.36
CA ARG A 8 10.41 -1.68 -16.00
C ARG A 8 9.27 -0.79 -15.55
N ASN A 9 8.18 -0.83 -16.31
CA ASN A 9 6.99 -0.07 -15.99
C ASN A 9 6.25 -0.75 -14.83
N TRP A 10 6.09 -0.04 -13.72
CA TRP A 10 5.35 -0.52 -12.56
C TRP A 10 3.87 -0.84 -12.85
N ALA A 11 3.31 -0.30 -13.93
CA ALA A 11 1.96 -0.60 -14.37
C ALA A 11 1.82 -2.00 -15.01
N ASP A 12 2.93 -2.60 -15.47
CA ASP A 12 2.94 -3.91 -16.14
C ASP A 12 3.13 -5.07 -15.14
N LEU A 13 3.28 -4.75 -13.84
CA LEU A 13 3.38 -5.76 -12.79
C LEU A 13 2.03 -6.47 -12.60
N PRO A 14 2.03 -7.82 -12.51
CA PRO A 14 0.86 -8.58 -12.10
C PRO A 14 0.32 -8.10 -10.74
N PRO A 15 -1.02 -8.02 -10.55
CA PRO A 15 -1.63 -7.58 -9.30
C PRO A 15 -1.15 -8.33 -8.07
N GLU A 16 -0.85 -9.62 -8.21
CA GLU A 16 -0.35 -10.49 -7.13
C GLU A 16 1.04 -10.04 -6.67
N LEU A 17 1.93 -9.70 -7.60
CA LEU A 17 3.26 -9.18 -7.28
C LEU A 17 3.17 -7.76 -6.71
N THR A 18 2.28 -6.92 -7.24
CA THR A 18 2.02 -5.60 -6.65
C THR A 18 1.52 -5.73 -5.22
N SER A 19 0.59 -6.67 -4.94
CA SER A 19 0.08 -6.94 -3.59
C SER A 19 1.20 -7.33 -2.62
N LEU A 20 2.11 -8.23 -3.03
CA LEU A 20 3.25 -8.63 -2.19
C LEU A 20 4.20 -7.49 -1.87
N ILE A 21 4.40 -6.54 -2.80
CA ILE A 21 5.19 -5.33 -2.53
C ILE A 21 4.45 -4.44 -1.54
N LEU A 22 3.17 -4.17 -1.78
CA LEU A 22 2.35 -3.29 -0.94
C LEU A 22 2.20 -3.84 0.49
N GLN A 23 2.11 -5.16 0.69
CA GLN A 23 2.07 -5.78 2.02
C GLN A 23 3.33 -5.55 2.85
N ARG A 24 4.46 -5.19 2.23
CA ARG A 24 5.70 -4.85 2.93
C ARG A 24 5.79 -3.36 3.30
N LEU A 25 4.84 -2.56 2.84
CA LEU A 25 4.77 -1.13 3.13
C LEU A 25 3.89 -0.87 4.34
N GLY A 26 4.19 0.21 5.07
CA GLY A 26 3.32 0.68 6.13
C GLY A 26 2.03 1.28 5.58
N ALA A 27 1.00 1.36 6.43
CA ALA A 27 -0.30 1.96 6.07
C ALA A 27 -0.19 3.36 5.46
N VAL A 28 0.67 4.19 6.06
CA VAL A 28 0.93 5.55 5.60
C VAL A 28 1.51 5.56 4.19
N GLU A 29 2.46 4.68 3.91
CA GLU A 29 3.12 4.61 2.61
C GLU A 29 2.17 4.16 1.50
N ILE A 30 1.24 3.24 1.82
CA ILE A 30 0.23 2.79 0.87
C ILE A 30 -0.68 3.97 0.46
N VAL A 31 -1.24 4.69 1.43
CA VAL A 31 -2.18 5.80 1.17
C VAL A 31 -1.48 7.00 0.55
N GLU A 32 -0.33 7.40 1.09
CA GLU A 32 0.30 8.66 0.70
C GLU A 32 1.18 8.54 -0.55
N LYS A 33 1.72 7.35 -0.84
CA LYS A 33 2.67 7.13 -1.94
C LYS A 33 2.15 6.11 -2.94
N ALA A 34 1.86 4.88 -2.52
CA ALA A 34 1.63 3.77 -3.45
C ALA A 34 0.38 3.96 -4.31
N GLU A 35 -0.71 4.50 -3.76
CA GLU A 35 -1.93 4.85 -4.50
C GLU A 35 -1.73 5.93 -5.58
N LYS A 36 -0.62 6.67 -5.52
CA LYS A 36 -0.28 7.77 -6.44
C LYS A 36 0.69 7.36 -7.54
N VAL A 37 1.23 6.13 -7.52
CA VAL A 37 2.18 5.65 -8.52
C VAL A 37 1.53 5.50 -9.90
N CYS A 38 0.50 4.65 -10.00
CA CYS A 38 -0.24 4.43 -11.25
C CYS A 38 -1.66 3.89 -10.98
N ARG A 39 -2.48 3.78 -12.03
CA ARG A 39 -3.85 3.25 -11.94
C ARG A 39 -3.90 1.80 -11.46
N SER A 40 -3.00 0.93 -11.94
CA SER A 40 -2.93 -0.48 -11.55
C SER A 40 -2.65 -0.61 -10.05
N TRP A 41 -1.64 0.11 -9.54
CA TRP A 41 -1.31 0.11 -8.12
C TRP A 41 -2.42 0.67 -7.25
N ARG A 42 -3.06 1.76 -7.69
CA ARG A 42 -4.22 2.33 -7.00
C ARG A 42 -5.38 1.33 -6.89
N SER A 43 -5.61 0.52 -7.93
CA SER A 43 -6.64 -0.51 -7.91
C SER A 43 -6.34 -1.55 -6.83
N VAL A 44 -5.11 -2.05 -6.76
CA VAL A 44 -4.70 -3.04 -5.75
C VAL A 44 -4.77 -2.44 -4.34
N CYS A 45 -4.30 -1.21 -4.14
CA CYS A 45 -4.37 -0.54 -2.84
C CYS A 45 -5.80 -0.35 -2.30
N LYS A 46 -6.81 -0.33 -3.18
CA LYS A 46 -8.22 -0.21 -2.79
C LYS A 46 -8.89 -1.57 -2.53
N ASP A 47 -8.22 -2.68 -2.83
CA ASP A 47 -8.73 -4.01 -2.55
C ASP A 47 -8.82 -4.23 -1.02
N PRO A 48 -10.00 -4.61 -0.48
CA PRO A 48 -10.16 -4.85 0.96
C PRO A 48 -9.20 -5.89 1.54
N SER A 49 -8.74 -6.86 0.75
CA SER A 49 -7.79 -7.89 1.18
C SER A 49 -6.43 -7.30 1.60
N MET A 50 -6.02 -6.17 1.00
CA MET A 50 -4.78 -5.47 1.35
C MET A 50 -4.80 -4.90 2.76
N TRP A 51 -5.99 -4.60 3.29
CA TRP A 51 -6.17 -3.96 4.59
C TRP A 51 -6.43 -4.94 5.72
N ARG A 52 -6.42 -6.25 5.45
CA ARG A 52 -6.57 -7.29 6.49
C ARG A 52 -5.30 -7.48 7.32
N LYS A 53 -4.12 -7.26 6.72
CA LYS A 53 -2.82 -7.40 7.38
C LYS A 53 -1.94 -6.25 6.95
N ILE A 54 -1.88 -5.24 7.79
CA ILE A 54 -1.24 -3.97 7.49
C ILE A 54 -0.47 -3.49 8.71
N GLU A 55 0.78 -3.12 8.48
CA GLU A 55 1.64 -2.63 9.54
C GLU A 55 1.40 -1.13 9.75
N MET A 56 0.97 -0.79 10.97
CA MET A 56 0.87 0.59 11.47
C MET A 56 2.27 1.04 11.95
N ARG A 57 3.22 1.14 11.03
CA ARG A 57 4.55 1.70 11.33
C ARG A 57 4.57 3.16 10.94
N SER A 58 5.02 4.00 11.86
CA SER A 58 5.42 5.37 11.59
C SER A 58 6.88 5.54 11.96
N LEU A 59 7.62 6.18 11.07
CA LEU A 59 9.01 6.58 11.33
C LEU A 59 9.09 7.78 12.27
N ASP A 60 7.95 8.45 12.53
CA ASP A 60 7.85 9.63 13.38
C ASP A 60 7.07 9.29 14.68
N PRO A 61 7.72 9.37 15.85
CA PRO A 61 7.10 9.10 17.17
C PRO A 61 5.96 10.05 17.57
N TRP A 62 5.84 11.22 16.93
CA TRP A 62 4.87 12.25 17.29
C TRP A 62 3.52 12.10 16.55
N GLN A 63 3.39 11.10 15.71
CA GLN A 63 2.24 10.87 14.82
C GLN A 63 1.06 10.11 15.46
N HIS A 64 0.95 10.06 16.80
CA HIS A 64 -0.03 9.19 17.46
C HIS A 64 -1.49 9.44 17.00
N LYS A 65 -1.89 10.69 16.77
CA LYS A 65 -3.21 11.04 16.21
C LYS A 65 -3.39 10.61 14.75
N TYR A 66 -2.29 10.56 14.00
CA TYR A 66 -2.31 10.12 12.61
C TYR A 66 -2.48 8.60 12.54
N HIS A 67 -1.93 7.85 13.50
CA HIS A 67 -2.09 6.40 13.59
C HIS A 67 -3.54 6.02 13.88
N GLU A 68 -4.21 6.74 14.78
CA GLU A 68 -5.64 6.50 15.06
C GLU A 68 -6.49 6.69 13.80
N LYS A 69 -6.31 7.79 13.08
CA LYS A 69 -6.99 8.02 11.79
C LYS A 69 -6.68 6.92 10.78
N MET A 70 -5.43 6.49 10.73
CA MET A 70 -5.00 5.43 9.83
C MET A 70 -5.62 4.08 10.21
N CYS A 71 -5.74 3.77 11.51
CA CYS A 71 -6.45 2.61 12.03
C CYS A 71 -7.90 2.59 11.57
N CYS A 72 -8.63 3.68 11.76
CA CYS A 72 -10.01 3.79 11.28
C CYS A 72 -10.09 3.56 9.76
N HIS A 73 -9.21 4.23 9.00
CA HIS A 73 -9.17 4.09 7.54
C HIS A 73 -8.89 2.65 7.09
N ALA A 74 -8.00 1.95 7.79
CA ALA A 74 -7.71 0.55 7.53
C ALA A 74 -8.90 -0.37 7.85
N VAL A 75 -9.59 -0.13 8.97
CA VAL A 75 -10.82 -0.84 9.34
C VAL A 75 -11.91 -0.64 8.29
N ASP A 76 -12.17 0.60 7.90
CA ASP A 76 -13.19 0.93 6.90
C ASP A 76 -12.91 0.25 5.56
N ARG A 77 -11.65 0.25 5.12
CA ARG A 77 -11.25 -0.42 3.87
C ARG A 77 -11.25 -1.93 3.95
N SER A 78 -11.01 -2.50 5.12
CA SER A 78 -11.09 -3.95 5.33
C SER A 78 -12.53 -4.48 5.25
N GLN A 79 -13.55 -3.60 5.24
CA GLN A 79 -14.97 -3.94 5.32
C GLN A 79 -15.29 -4.80 6.56
N GLY A 80 -14.63 -4.52 7.69
CA GLY A 80 -14.81 -5.26 8.94
C GLY A 80 -14.22 -6.67 8.96
N ARG A 81 -13.35 -7.02 8.00
CA ARG A 81 -12.71 -8.35 7.90
C ARG A 81 -11.27 -8.38 8.43
N LEU A 82 -10.99 -7.56 9.44
CA LEU A 82 -9.75 -7.65 10.22
C LEU A 82 -9.87 -8.87 11.14
N GLY A 83 -9.01 -9.86 10.94
CA GLY A 83 -8.97 -11.12 11.69
C GLY A 83 -7.66 -11.30 12.42
#